data_AF-A0A524FLN1-F1
#
_entry.id   AF-A0A524FLN1-F1
#
_cell.length_a   1.000
_cell.length_b   1.000
_cell.length_c   1.000
_cell.angle_alpha   90.00
_cell.angle_beta   90.00
_cell.angle_gamma   90.00
#
_symmetry.space_group_name_H-M   'P 1'
#
loop_
_entity.id
_entity.type
_entity.pdbx_description
1 polymer ?
#
loop_
_entity_poly.entity_id
_entity_poly.type
_entity_poly.pdbx_seq_one_letter_code
_entity_poly.pdbx_strand_id
1 'polypeptide(L)'
;MTTEDETSKSSEFPETSITVYGRKSDEVGSEAKSILGISDDDYYGTWLSMGVMRRLGFLFEGGVESAGGLAEIVCVFAIIVAVLAMFAFWSVAVVFLSVFILTILSGGAAYKFIRAVYITAPIASMETSKIDEFVVKQLSQGRFVRVSTSSEVGAITNSASTASLAFKRGIQFALFVATIFLVTEIIYFLMNQHWLSGLNAATADFEIMILTIFGIAFLIGVIIMDMGVLLRRNVAKNIQ
;
A
#
# COMPACT_ATOMS: atom_id res chain seq x y z
N MET A 1 -44.41 10.52 13.53
CA MET A 1 -43.23 11.09 14.19
C MET A 1 -42.06 10.27 13.71
N THR A 2 -41.41 10.75 12.65
CA THR A 2 -40.31 10.09 11.93
C THR A 2 -39.02 10.34 12.69
N THR A 3 -38.37 9.27 13.15
CA THR A 3 -37.00 9.30 13.67
C THR A 3 -36.04 9.25 12.50
N GLU A 4 -35.43 10.38 12.20
CA GLU A 4 -34.19 10.48 11.42
C GLU A 4 -33.05 9.97 12.29
N ASP A 5 -32.53 8.79 11.97
CA ASP A 5 -31.28 8.26 12.51
C ASP A 5 -30.14 8.67 11.57
N GLU A 6 -29.72 9.94 11.69
CA GLU A 6 -28.45 10.41 11.18
C GLU A 6 -27.36 10.04 12.18
N THR A 7 -26.52 9.06 11.85
CA THR A 7 -25.10 9.31 11.56
C THR A 7 -24.38 7.98 11.35
N SER A 8 -24.04 7.75 10.09
CA SER A 8 -23.05 6.78 9.66
C SER A 8 -21.77 6.92 10.49
N LYS A 9 -21.40 5.86 11.22
CA LYS A 9 -20.00 5.62 11.63
C LYS A 9 -19.16 5.37 10.38
N SER A 10 -18.80 6.45 9.70
CA SER A 10 -17.91 6.47 8.55
C SER A 10 -16.57 7.07 8.99
N SER A 11 -15.52 6.26 8.88
CA SER A 11 -14.11 6.64 8.78
C SER A 11 -13.50 7.48 9.92
N GLU A 12 -12.80 6.81 10.83
CA GLU A 12 -11.93 7.35 11.89
C GLU A 12 -10.63 8.01 11.37
N PHE A 13 -10.64 8.59 10.16
CA PHE A 13 -9.54 9.37 9.60
C PHE A 13 -10.12 10.65 8.99
N PRO A 14 -9.61 11.85 9.34
CA PRO A 14 -10.06 13.06 8.67
C PRO A 14 -9.83 12.94 7.15
N GLU A 15 -10.85 13.30 6.35
CA GLU A 15 -10.84 13.20 4.88
C GLU A 15 -9.68 13.97 4.22
N THR A 16 -9.04 14.87 4.97
CA THR A 16 -7.88 15.65 4.55
C THR A 16 -6.61 15.13 5.21
N SER A 17 -5.68 14.56 4.43
CA SER A 17 -4.38 14.10 4.95
C SER A 17 -3.25 14.28 3.95
N ILE A 18 -2.05 14.59 4.48
CA ILE A 18 -0.81 14.60 3.71
C ILE A 18 -0.06 13.32 4.07
N THR A 19 0.27 12.51 3.06
CA THR A 19 1.10 11.32 3.24
C THR A 19 2.45 11.53 2.58
N VAL A 20 3.53 11.39 3.36
CA VAL A 20 4.91 11.44 2.88
C VAL A 20 5.52 10.05 2.95
N TYR A 21 6.04 9.54 1.83
CA TYR A 21 6.66 8.22 1.76
C TYR A 21 8.20 8.32 1.79
N GLY A 22 8.84 7.41 2.51
CA GLY A 22 10.28 7.15 2.42
C GLY A 22 11.17 7.66 3.54
N ARG A 23 10.63 8.16 4.66
CA ARG A 23 11.41 8.63 5.82
C ARG A 23 10.76 8.33 7.17
N LYS A 24 11.51 8.60 8.24
CA LYS A 24 11.05 8.50 9.64
C LYS A 24 10.14 9.68 10.01
N SER A 25 9.25 9.44 10.97
CA SER A 25 8.35 10.45 11.56
C SER A 25 9.09 11.71 11.99
N ASP A 26 10.24 11.55 12.64
CA ASP A 26 10.92 12.65 13.33
C ASP A 26 11.44 13.71 12.34
N GLU A 27 11.87 13.28 11.16
CA GLU A 27 12.39 14.17 10.12
C GLU A 27 11.26 14.90 9.39
N VAL A 28 10.21 14.17 9.00
CA VAL A 28 9.05 14.77 8.32
C VAL A 28 8.26 15.66 9.29
N GLY A 29 8.14 15.25 10.55
CA GLY A 29 7.47 15.97 11.62
C GLY A 29 8.15 17.30 11.95
N SER A 30 9.49 17.32 12.04
CA SER A 30 10.24 18.57 12.25
C SER A 30 10.01 19.60 11.12
N GLU A 31 9.95 19.13 9.87
CA GLU A 31 9.71 19.98 8.71
C GLU A 31 8.25 20.45 8.64
N ALA A 32 7.30 19.56 8.94
CA ALA A 32 5.88 19.87 8.99
C ALA A 32 5.58 20.88 10.11
N LYS A 33 6.20 20.73 11.28
CA LYS A 33 6.10 21.71 12.39
C LYS A 33 6.64 23.08 11.99
N SER A 34 7.78 23.12 11.30
CA SER A 34 8.41 24.38 10.88
C SER A 34 7.65 25.14 9.78
N ILE A 35 7.01 24.43 8.85
CA ILE A 35 6.38 25.03 7.65
C ILE A 35 4.87 25.12 7.78
N LEU A 36 4.23 24.04 8.26
CA LEU A 36 2.77 23.94 8.39
C LEU A 36 2.28 24.38 9.77
N GLY A 37 3.16 24.54 10.76
CA GLY A 37 2.80 24.99 12.11
C GLY A 37 2.00 23.96 12.91
N ILE A 38 2.15 22.67 12.60
CA ILE A 38 1.39 21.58 13.24
C ILE A 38 2.04 21.10 14.55
N SER A 39 1.24 20.48 15.42
CA SER A 39 1.71 19.91 16.69
C SER A 39 2.26 18.48 16.52
N ASP A 40 2.91 17.97 17.57
CA ASP A 40 3.48 16.60 17.55
C ASP A 40 2.40 15.50 17.58
N ASP A 41 1.16 15.84 17.95
CA ASP A 41 0.01 14.93 17.92
C ASP A 41 -0.66 14.86 16.52
N ASP A 42 -0.29 15.76 15.60
CA ASP A 42 -0.92 15.89 14.28
C ASP A 42 -0.24 15.04 13.18
N TYR A 43 0.74 14.22 13.54
CA TYR A 43 1.39 13.29 12.61
C TYR A 43 1.83 11.99 13.27
N TYR A 44 1.79 10.89 12.51
CA TYR A 44 2.34 9.61 12.97
C TYR A 44 3.09 8.90 11.84
N GLY A 45 4.13 8.15 12.23
CA GLY A 45 4.92 7.31 11.33
C GLY A 45 4.45 5.86 11.36
N THR A 46 4.44 5.20 10.22
CA THR A 46 4.20 3.76 10.12
C THR A 46 5.47 3.01 9.76
N TRP A 47 5.75 1.91 10.46
CA TRP A 47 6.85 1.00 10.12
C TRP A 47 6.59 0.25 8.81
N LEU A 48 5.31 -0.03 8.53
CA LEU A 48 4.79 -0.60 7.29
C LEU A 48 3.54 0.20 6.91
N SER A 49 3.49 0.76 5.70
CA SER A 49 2.36 1.57 5.21
C SER A 49 1.01 0.90 5.52
N MET A 50 0.15 1.54 6.33
CA MET A 50 -1.13 0.96 6.79
C MET A 50 -2.06 0.56 5.63
N GLY A 51 -1.93 1.21 4.48
CA GLY A 51 -2.67 0.85 3.26
C GLY A 51 -2.27 -0.50 2.66
N VAL A 52 -1.08 -1.02 3.01
CA VAL A 52 -0.61 -2.37 2.64
C VAL A 52 -1.20 -3.39 3.62
N MET A 53 -1.13 -3.16 4.94
CA MET A 53 -1.68 -4.09 5.94
C MET A 53 -3.21 -4.23 5.86
N ARG A 54 -3.95 -3.12 5.70
CA ARG A 54 -5.42 -3.13 5.69
C ARG A 54 -6.02 -3.85 4.47
N ARG A 55 -5.28 -3.94 3.36
CA ARG A 55 -5.71 -4.65 2.15
C ARG A 55 -5.20 -6.08 2.03
N LEU A 56 -4.20 -6.44 2.83
CA LEU A 56 -3.71 -7.81 2.97
C LEU A 56 -4.56 -8.65 3.95
N GLY A 57 -5.70 -8.12 4.44
CA GLY A 57 -6.60 -8.85 5.32
C GLY A 57 -6.07 -9.10 6.73
N PHE A 58 -4.98 -8.45 7.16
CA PHE A 58 -4.41 -8.65 8.50
C PHE A 58 -5.29 -8.15 9.65
N LEU A 59 -6.36 -7.40 9.36
CA LEU A 59 -7.38 -7.01 10.32
C LEU A 59 -8.64 -7.84 10.07
N PHE A 60 -8.60 -9.12 10.43
CA PHE A 60 -9.82 -9.92 10.59
C PHE A 60 -10.50 -9.48 11.88
N GLU A 61 -11.36 -8.47 11.76
CA GLU A 61 -12.32 -8.09 12.81
C GLU A 61 -13.60 -8.88 12.53
N GLY A 62 -13.72 -10.07 13.12
CA GLY A 62 -14.82 -10.98 12.83
C GLY A 62 -14.67 -12.33 13.52
N GLY A 63 -14.80 -12.33 14.85
CA GLY A 63 -14.90 -13.56 15.64
C GLY A 63 -16.24 -14.24 15.39
N VAL A 64 -16.20 -15.49 14.95
CA VAL A 64 -17.37 -16.32 14.63
C VAL A 64 -18.06 -16.75 15.93
N GLU A 65 -19.32 -16.32 16.11
CA GLU A 65 -20.20 -16.79 17.17
C GLU A 65 -20.85 -18.13 16.79
N SER A 66 -20.81 -19.07 17.74
CA SER A 66 -21.75 -20.19 17.94
C SER A 66 -21.69 -21.41 17.00
N ALA A 67 -21.12 -22.51 17.51
CA ALA A 67 -21.71 -23.87 17.49
C ALA A 67 -20.96 -24.78 18.48
N GLY A 68 -21.61 -25.81 19.04
CA GLY A 68 -21.24 -26.50 20.27
C GLY A 68 -20.14 -27.59 20.17
N GLY A 69 -19.41 -27.78 21.28
CA GLY A 69 -18.38 -28.81 21.49
C GLY A 69 -17.01 -28.27 21.92
N LEU A 70 -16.89 -27.78 23.16
CA LEU A 70 -15.77 -26.92 23.63
C LEU A 70 -14.34 -27.45 23.43
N ALA A 71 -14.10 -28.77 23.41
CA ALA A 71 -12.75 -29.32 23.32
C ALA A 71 -12.31 -29.66 21.88
N GLU A 72 -13.19 -30.26 21.08
CA GLU A 72 -12.88 -30.60 19.68
C GLU A 72 -12.87 -29.37 18.79
N ILE A 73 -13.75 -28.39 19.07
CA ILE A 73 -13.75 -27.11 18.35
C ILE A 73 -12.46 -26.35 18.61
N VAL A 74 -11.96 -26.30 19.84
CA VAL A 74 -10.70 -25.58 20.13
C VAL A 74 -9.52 -26.20 19.38
N CYS A 75 -9.47 -27.53 19.23
CA CYS A 75 -8.42 -28.19 18.47
C CYS A 75 -8.51 -27.91 16.96
N VAL A 76 -9.70 -28.02 16.36
CA VAL A 76 -9.91 -27.71 14.94
C VAL A 76 -9.68 -26.22 14.67
N PHE A 77 -10.12 -25.35 15.58
CA PHE A 77 -9.92 -23.91 15.49
C PHE A 77 -8.45 -23.55 15.65
N ALA A 78 -7.70 -24.20 16.55
CA ALA A 78 -6.26 -24.01 16.68
C ALA A 78 -5.51 -24.44 15.41
N ILE A 79 -5.92 -25.54 14.77
CA ILE A 79 -5.35 -25.97 13.48
C ILE A 79 -5.70 -24.96 12.37
N ILE A 80 -6.96 -24.52 12.29
CA ILE A 80 -7.38 -23.50 11.30
C ILE A 80 -6.61 -22.20 11.52
N VAL A 81 -6.51 -21.72 12.77
CA VAL A 81 -5.75 -20.51 13.12
C VAL A 81 -4.26 -20.70 12.82
N ALA A 82 -3.67 -21.87 13.08
CA ALA A 82 -2.27 -22.14 12.75
C ALA A 82 -2.03 -22.19 11.24
N VAL A 83 -2.95 -22.80 10.47
CA VAL A 83 -2.90 -22.82 9.00
C VAL A 83 -3.08 -21.42 8.43
N LEU A 84 -4.04 -20.64 8.94
CA LEU A 84 -4.24 -19.25 8.57
C LEU A 84 -3.03 -18.38 8.95
N ALA A 85 -2.41 -18.62 10.11
CA ALA A 85 -1.21 -17.91 10.54
C ALA A 85 0.01 -18.26 9.68
N MET A 86 0.20 -19.54 9.32
CA MET A 86 1.23 -19.95 8.37
C MET A 86 0.99 -19.33 6.98
N PHE A 87 -0.27 -19.32 6.52
CA PHE A 87 -0.64 -18.69 5.25
C PHE A 87 -0.41 -17.17 5.29
N ALA A 88 -0.74 -16.52 6.40
CA ALA A 88 -0.49 -15.10 6.62
C ALA A 88 1.02 -14.81 6.65
N PHE A 89 1.80 -15.62 7.36
CA PHE A 89 3.26 -15.50 7.40
C PHE A 89 3.90 -15.72 6.03
N TRP A 90 3.40 -16.69 5.26
CA TRP A 90 3.83 -16.93 3.88
C TRP A 90 3.47 -15.75 2.97
N SER A 91 2.29 -15.16 3.14
CA SER A 91 1.88 -13.94 2.43
C SER A 91 2.78 -12.75 2.76
N VAL A 92 3.22 -12.62 4.02
CA VAL A 92 4.23 -11.61 4.40
C VAL A 92 5.54 -11.83 3.65
N ALA A 93 6.04 -13.06 3.57
CA ALA A 93 7.26 -13.37 2.82
C ALA A 93 7.15 -13.01 1.34
N VAL A 94 6.00 -13.30 0.71
CA VAL A 94 5.73 -12.94 -0.69
C VAL A 94 5.67 -11.43 -0.89
N VAL A 95 5.11 -10.68 0.06
CA VAL A 95 5.13 -9.21 0.03
C VAL A 95 6.56 -8.69 0.10
N PHE A 96 7.39 -9.21 1.02
CA PHE A 96 8.80 -8.81 1.11
C PHE A 96 9.58 -9.16 -0.16
N LEU A 97 9.36 -10.35 -0.72
CA LEU A 97 9.98 -10.77 -1.98
C LEU A 97 9.53 -9.88 -3.15
N SER A 98 8.25 -9.60 -3.26
CA SER A 98 7.69 -8.72 -4.29
C SER A 98 8.25 -7.30 -4.16
N VAL A 99 8.29 -6.75 -2.95
CA VAL A 99 8.89 -5.45 -2.68
C VAL A 99 10.39 -5.46 -2.97
N PHE A 100 11.10 -6.55 -2.69
CA PHE A 100 12.52 -6.70 -3.02
C PHE A 100 12.75 -6.69 -4.54
N ILE A 101 11.96 -7.47 -5.30
CA ILE A 101 12.00 -7.48 -6.77
C ILE A 101 11.67 -6.08 -7.32
N LEU A 102 10.59 -5.45 -6.84
CA LEU A 102 10.22 -4.08 -7.23
C LEU A 102 11.33 -3.07 -6.89
N THR A 103 12.04 -3.28 -5.78
CA THR A 103 13.16 -2.44 -5.37
C THR A 103 14.34 -2.58 -6.34
N ILE A 104 14.65 -3.79 -6.78
CA ILE A 104 15.69 -4.03 -7.80
C ILE A 104 15.29 -3.38 -9.13
N LEU A 105 14.07 -3.62 -9.59
CA LEU A 105 13.60 -3.13 -10.89
C LEU A 105 13.48 -1.59 -10.93
N SER A 106 13.09 -0.96 -9.83
CA SER A 106 12.93 0.51 -9.74
C SER A 106 14.19 1.26 -9.29
N GLY A 107 15.34 0.58 -9.17
CA GLY A 107 16.59 1.21 -8.70
C GLY A 107 16.53 1.74 -7.26
N GLY A 108 15.78 1.08 -6.38
CA GLY A 108 15.67 1.42 -4.96
C GLY A 108 14.45 2.29 -4.61
N ALA A 109 13.65 2.73 -5.58
CA ALA A 109 12.53 3.63 -5.32
C ALA A 109 11.40 2.94 -4.53
N ALA A 110 11.08 1.67 -4.83
CA ALA A 110 10.03 0.91 -4.15
C ALA A 110 10.27 0.75 -2.64
N TYR A 111 11.52 0.70 -2.18
CA TYR A 111 11.84 0.64 -0.74
C TYR A 111 11.29 1.84 0.05
N LYS A 112 11.19 3.02 -0.60
CA LYS A 112 10.62 4.22 0.01
C LYS A 112 9.12 4.07 0.32
N PHE A 113 8.44 3.12 -0.31
CA PHE A 113 7.02 2.88 -0.08
C PHE A 113 6.73 2.09 1.20
N ILE A 114 7.74 1.42 1.79
CA ILE A 114 7.58 0.62 3.01
C ILE A 114 7.18 1.51 4.19
N ARG A 115 7.78 2.70 4.30
CA ARG A 115 7.54 3.66 5.39
C ARG A 115 6.75 4.86 4.89
N ALA A 116 5.70 5.20 5.62
CA ALA A 116 4.89 6.39 5.37
C ALA A 116 4.67 7.17 6.66
N VAL A 117 4.75 8.49 6.57
CA VAL A 117 4.36 9.44 7.61
C VAL A 117 3.04 10.06 7.17
N TYR A 118 2.05 9.99 8.06
CA TYR A 118 0.72 10.55 7.85
C TYR A 118 0.60 11.80 8.69
N ILE A 119 0.26 12.92 8.06
CA ILE A 119 -0.10 14.18 8.70
C ILE A 119 -1.62 14.25 8.67
N THR A 120 -2.22 14.26 9.84
CA THR A 120 -3.69 14.23 10.07
C THR A 120 -4.26 15.60 10.39
N ALA A 121 -3.44 16.64 10.40
CA ALA A 121 -3.90 18.02 10.60
C ALA A 121 -4.96 18.43 9.57
N PRO A 122 -5.97 19.26 9.97
CA PRO A 122 -7.01 19.73 9.07
C PRO A 122 -6.43 20.66 7.98
N ILE A 123 -6.21 20.08 6.79
CA ILE A 123 -5.61 20.78 5.64
C ILE A 123 -6.54 21.88 5.10
N ALA A 124 -7.86 21.71 5.28
CA ALA A 124 -8.86 22.67 4.82
C ALA A 124 -8.71 24.07 5.45
N SER A 125 -8.06 24.17 6.63
CA SER A 125 -7.77 25.43 7.31
C SER A 125 -6.35 25.97 7.06
N MET A 126 -5.54 25.29 6.25
CA MET A 126 -4.16 25.69 5.98
C MET A 126 -4.03 26.54 4.73
N GLU A 127 -3.10 27.49 4.76
CA GLU A 127 -2.75 28.30 3.59
C GLU A 127 -2.12 27.43 2.48
N THR A 128 -2.68 27.49 1.27
CA THR A 128 -2.21 26.71 0.11
C THR A 128 -0.72 26.93 -0.19
N SER A 129 -0.21 28.13 0.05
CA SER A 129 1.21 28.47 -0.13
C SER A 129 2.14 27.65 0.78
N LYS A 130 1.76 27.42 2.04
CA LYS A 130 2.54 26.62 3.00
C LYS A 130 2.52 25.13 2.65
N ILE A 131 1.38 24.65 2.13
CA ILE A 131 1.26 23.27 1.63
C ILE A 131 2.19 23.07 0.43
N ASP A 132 2.18 23.99 -0.53
CA ASP A 132 3.05 23.93 -1.70
C ASP A 132 4.53 24.03 -1.30
N GLU A 133 4.91 24.92 -0.38
CA GLU A 133 6.28 25.02 0.15
C GLU A 133 6.74 23.72 0.81
N PHE A 134 5.88 23.13 1.65
CA PHE A 134 6.15 21.83 2.25
C PHE A 134 6.34 20.74 1.19
N VAL A 135 5.42 20.64 0.22
CA VAL A 135 5.49 19.65 -0.86
C VAL A 135 6.76 19.82 -1.71
N VAL A 136 7.12 21.05 -2.06
CA VAL A 136 8.35 21.38 -2.78
C VAL A 136 9.58 20.90 -2.01
N LYS A 137 9.65 21.20 -0.71
CA LYS A 137 10.76 20.76 0.14
C LYS A 137 10.86 19.24 0.17
N GLN A 138 9.75 18.53 0.36
CA GLN A 138 9.73 17.06 0.34
C GLN A 138 10.15 16.48 -1.02
N LEU A 139 9.69 17.08 -2.13
CA LEU A 139 10.05 16.65 -3.49
C LEU A 139 11.54 16.82 -3.79
N SER A 140 12.12 17.96 -3.37
CA SER A 140 13.54 18.27 -3.54
C SER A 140 14.43 17.23 -2.84
N GLN A 141 13.96 16.66 -1.74
CA GLN A 141 14.63 15.60 -0.98
C GLN A 141 14.39 14.20 -1.54
N GLY A 142 13.73 14.08 -2.69
CA GLY A 142 13.53 12.80 -3.35
C GLY A 142 12.35 11.99 -2.81
N ARG A 143 11.39 12.62 -2.11
CA ARG A 143 10.26 11.96 -1.44
C ARG A 143 9.01 11.96 -2.31
N PHE A 144 8.08 11.04 -2.04
CA PHE A 144 6.76 11.03 -2.65
C PHE A 144 5.77 11.64 -1.65
N VAL A 145 4.98 12.61 -2.11
CA VAL A 145 3.97 13.28 -1.29
C VAL A 145 2.62 13.16 -1.96
N ARG A 146 1.65 12.67 -1.19
CA ARG A 146 0.24 12.65 -1.58
C ARG A 146 -0.50 13.62 -0.68
N VAL A 147 -1.21 14.57 -1.28
CA VAL A 147 -2.16 15.42 -0.60
C VAL A 147 -3.56 14.97 -1.03
N SER A 148 -4.41 14.67 -0.06
CA SER A 148 -5.83 14.38 -0.28
C SER A 148 -6.60 15.49 0.39
N THR A 149 -7.28 16.33 -0.40
CA THR A 149 -8.07 17.46 0.06
C THR A 149 -9.25 17.69 -0.89
N SER A 150 -10.36 18.21 -0.36
CA SER A 150 -11.52 18.67 -1.13
C SER A 150 -11.34 20.12 -1.62
N SER A 151 -10.36 20.85 -1.09
CA SER A 151 -10.04 22.24 -1.44
C SER A 151 -9.06 22.34 -2.60
N GLU A 152 -9.10 23.43 -3.37
CA GLU A 152 -8.12 23.68 -4.43
C GLU A 152 -6.71 23.83 -3.85
N VAL A 153 -5.78 23.04 -4.38
CA VAL A 153 -4.34 23.07 -4.09
C VAL A 153 -3.55 23.45 -5.34
N GLY A 154 -2.32 23.95 -5.14
CA GLY A 154 -1.47 24.38 -6.23
C GLY A 154 -1.17 23.30 -7.26
N ALA A 155 -0.85 23.72 -8.48
CA ALA A 155 -0.55 22.82 -9.62
C ALA A 155 0.63 21.87 -9.33
N ILE A 156 1.61 22.34 -8.55
CA ILE A 156 2.77 21.55 -8.12
C ILE A 156 2.32 20.42 -7.18
N THR A 157 1.50 20.75 -6.18
CA THR A 157 0.95 19.77 -5.23
C THR A 157 0.07 18.73 -5.92
N ASN A 158 -0.77 19.14 -6.87
CA ASN A 158 -1.57 18.21 -7.67
C ASN A 158 -0.72 17.27 -8.53
N SER A 159 0.33 17.79 -9.16
CA SER A 159 1.26 17.00 -9.97
C SER A 159 2.05 16.02 -9.11
N ALA A 160 2.51 16.46 -7.94
CA ALA A 160 3.21 15.63 -6.94
C ALA A 160 2.32 14.50 -6.40
N SER A 161 1.07 14.84 -6.10
CA SER A 161 0.06 13.88 -5.61
C SER A 161 -0.26 12.84 -6.68
N THR A 162 -0.39 13.26 -7.94
CA THR A 162 -0.61 12.37 -9.09
C THR A 162 0.55 11.40 -9.30
N ALA A 163 1.79 11.90 -9.25
CA ALA A 163 2.99 11.06 -9.37
C ALA A 163 3.06 10.02 -8.23
N SER A 164 2.77 10.43 -7.01
CA SER A 164 2.72 9.56 -5.83
C SER A 164 1.57 8.55 -5.89
N LEU A 165 0.44 8.93 -6.48
CA LEU A 165 -0.70 8.04 -6.70
C LEU A 165 -0.40 6.97 -7.75
N ALA A 166 0.22 7.34 -8.88
CA ALA A 166 0.64 6.40 -9.91
C ALA A 166 1.65 5.39 -9.35
N PHE A 167 2.68 5.88 -8.65
CA PHE A 167 3.66 5.06 -7.96
C PHE A 167 3.01 4.05 -7.00
N LYS A 168 2.12 4.54 -6.12
CA LYS A 168 1.37 3.72 -5.17
C LYS A 168 0.49 2.68 -5.87
N ARG A 169 -0.25 3.07 -6.91
CA ARG A 169 -1.14 2.16 -7.65
C ARG A 169 -0.36 1.07 -8.36
N GLY A 170 0.81 1.39 -8.92
CA GLY A 170 1.69 0.39 -9.54
C GLY A 170 2.13 -0.69 -8.54
N ILE A 171 2.62 -0.28 -7.36
CA ILE A 171 3.00 -1.21 -6.29
C ILE A 171 1.79 -2.04 -5.82
N GLN A 172 0.64 -1.40 -5.60
CA GLN A 172 -0.57 -2.10 -5.16
C GLN A 172 -1.05 -3.12 -6.20
N PHE A 173 -0.99 -2.77 -7.48
CA PHE A 173 -1.36 -3.67 -8.56
C PHE A 173 -0.40 -4.85 -8.66
N ALA A 174 0.91 -4.60 -8.60
CA ALA A 174 1.92 -5.66 -8.59
C ALA A 174 1.73 -6.63 -7.42
N LEU A 175 1.48 -6.12 -6.21
CA LEU A 175 1.18 -6.94 -5.03
C LEU A 175 -0.13 -7.74 -5.18
N PHE A 176 -1.16 -7.13 -5.75
CA PHE A 176 -2.43 -7.79 -6.00
C PHE A 176 -2.28 -8.95 -6.99
N VAL A 177 -1.59 -8.72 -8.11
CA VAL A 177 -1.28 -9.76 -9.11
C VAL A 177 -0.44 -10.87 -8.49
N ALA A 178 0.60 -10.53 -7.71
CA ALA A 178 1.43 -11.52 -7.01
C ALA A 178 0.62 -12.36 -6.01
N THR A 179 -0.33 -11.75 -5.31
CA THR A 179 -1.20 -12.45 -4.35
C THR A 179 -2.13 -13.43 -5.07
N ILE A 180 -2.75 -13.02 -6.18
CA ILE A 180 -3.60 -13.93 -6.98
C ILE A 180 -2.77 -15.05 -7.59
N PHE A 181 -1.56 -14.74 -8.09
CA PHE A 181 -0.65 -15.74 -8.61
C PHE A 181 -0.33 -16.80 -7.57
N LEU A 182 0.03 -16.38 -6.35
CA LEU A 182 0.29 -17.28 -5.23
C LEU A 182 -0.92 -18.17 -4.89
N VAL A 183 -2.12 -17.59 -4.81
CA VAL A 183 -3.35 -18.37 -4.57
C VAL A 183 -3.55 -19.40 -5.68
N THR A 184 -3.33 -19.00 -6.93
CA THR A 184 -3.42 -19.89 -8.10
C THR A 184 -2.39 -21.01 -8.01
N GLU A 185 -1.17 -20.70 -7.63
CA GLU A 185 -0.06 -21.65 -7.47
C GLU A 185 -0.34 -22.67 -6.37
N ILE A 186 -0.92 -22.24 -5.24
CA ILE A 186 -1.32 -23.14 -4.15
C ILE A 186 -2.45 -24.06 -4.59
N ILE A 187 -3.49 -23.53 -5.25
CA ILE A 187 -4.60 -24.35 -5.78
C ILE A 187 -4.05 -25.37 -6.78
N TYR A 188 -3.18 -24.92 -7.68
CA TYR A 188 -2.56 -25.79 -8.67
C TYR A 188 -1.72 -26.91 -8.03
N PHE A 189 -0.90 -26.57 -7.02
CA PHE A 189 -0.10 -27.53 -6.27
C PHE A 189 -0.98 -28.58 -5.57
N LEU A 190 -2.09 -28.17 -4.95
CA LEU A 190 -3.00 -29.12 -4.29
C LEU A 190 -3.65 -30.09 -5.30
N MET A 191 -3.95 -29.64 -6.52
CA MET A 191 -4.58 -30.48 -7.54
C MET A 191 -3.59 -31.39 -8.27
N ASN A 192 -2.40 -30.89 -8.61
CA ASN A 192 -1.45 -31.59 -9.48
C ASN A 192 -0.24 -32.16 -8.72
N GLN A 193 -0.11 -31.87 -7.43
CA GLN A 193 0.99 -32.32 -6.55
C GLN A 193 2.39 -31.88 -7.01
N HIS A 194 2.46 -30.81 -7.82
CA HIS A 194 3.71 -30.15 -8.19
C HIS A 194 3.47 -28.64 -8.44
N TRP A 195 4.55 -27.88 -8.45
CA TRP A 195 4.52 -26.43 -8.64
C TRP A 195 4.36 -26.05 -10.12
N LEU A 196 3.81 -24.85 -10.35
CA LEU A 196 3.78 -24.23 -11.68
C LEU A 196 5.22 -23.91 -12.10
N SER A 197 5.74 -24.67 -13.06
CA SER A 197 7.14 -24.57 -13.48
C SER A 197 7.31 -24.43 -14.98
N GLY A 198 6.30 -24.85 -15.76
CA GLY A 198 6.40 -24.99 -17.22
C GLY A 198 7.25 -26.18 -17.66
N LEU A 199 7.70 -27.03 -16.73
CA LEU A 199 8.63 -28.13 -17.00
C LEU A 199 7.94 -29.50 -17.12
N ASN A 200 6.68 -29.62 -16.69
CA ASN A 200 5.95 -30.87 -16.81
C ASN A 200 5.40 -31.04 -18.22
N ALA A 201 5.83 -32.09 -18.93
CA ALA A 201 5.45 -32.34 -20.33
C ALA A 201 3.92 -32.46 -20.56
N ALA A 202 3.15 -32.91 -19.56
CA ALA A 202 1.70 -33.08 -19.70
C ALA A 202 0.92 -31.76 -19.60
N THR A 203 1.46 -30.77 -18.89
CA THR A 203 0.77 -29.51 -18.54
C THR A 203 1.56 -28.27 -18.98
N ALA A 204 2.68 -28.46 -19.68
CA ALA A 204 3.63 -27.42 -20.05
C ALA A 204 2.97 -26.19 -20.69
N ASP A 205 2.16 -26.39 -21.73
CA ASP A 205 1.53 -25.29 -22.46
C ASP A 205 0.62 -24.44 -21.55
N PHE A 206 -0.12 -25.09 -20.65
CA PHE A 206 -1.00 -24.41 -19.70
C PHE A 206 -0.21 -23.67 -18.62
N GLU A 207 0.81 -24.31 -18.05
CA GLU A 207 1.68 -23.70 -17.03
C GLU A 207 2.42 -22.48 -17.58
N ILE A 208 2.99 -22.59 -18.77
CA ILE A 208 3.69 -21.49 -19.45
C ILE A 208 2.72 -20.34 -19.72
N MET A 209 1.50 -20.63 -20.16
CA MET A 209 0.48 -19.62 -20.37
C MET A 209 0.14 -18.87 -19.06
N ILE A 210 -0.09 -19.58 -17.96
CA ILE A 210 -0.35 -18.96 -16.65
C ILE A 210 0.82 -18.08 -16.22
N LEU A 211 2.04 -18.63 -16.22
CA LEU A 211 3.24 -17.89 -15.83
C LEU A 211 3.45 -16.64 -16.69
N THR A 212 3.19 -16.74 -17.98
CA THR A 212 3.30 -15.61 -18.92
C THR A 212 2.26 -14.53 -18.63
N ILE A 213 0.99 -14.90 -18.45
CA ILE A 213 -0.09 -13.94 -18.17
C ILE A 213 0.18 -13.20 -16.86
N PHE A 214 0.49 -13.92 -15.77
CA PHE A 214 0.78 -13.30 -14.49
C PHE A 214 2.08 -12.49 -14.52
N GLY A 215 3.10 -12.94 -15.24
CA GLY A 215 4.34 -12.20 -15.46
C GLY A 215 4.11 -10.87 -16.17
N ILE A 216 3.35 -10.88 -17.27
CA ILE A 216 2.99 -9.66 -18.02
C ILE A 216 2.14 -8.72 -17.15
N ALA A 217 1.14 -9.25 -16.45
CA ALA A 217 0.32 -8.44 -15.54
C ALA A 217 1.16 -7.80 -14.44
N PHE A 218 2.10 -8.55 -13.85
CA PHE A 218 3.02 -8.00 -12.84
C PHE A 218 3.89 -6.88 -13.43
N LEU A 219 4.43 -7.07 -14.64
CA LEU A 219 5.21 -6.06 -15.36
C LEU A 219 4.42 -4.78 -15.64
N ILE A 220 3.13 -4.87 -15.96
CA ILE A 220 2.27 -3.68 -16.10
C ILE A 220 2.26 -2.87 -14.80
N GLY A 221 2.20 -3.54 -13.64
CA GLY A 221 2.32 -2.89 -12.33
C GLY A 221 3.65 -2.17 -12.14
N VAL A 222 4.76 -2.81 -12.56
CA VAL A 222 6.10 -2.20 -12.54
C VAL A 222 6.16 -0.95 -13.42
N ILE A 223 5.62 -1.02 -14.64
CA ILE A 223 5.61 0.12 -15.57
C ILE A 223 4.83 1.30 -14.99
N ILE A 224 3.65 1.06 -14.42
CA ILE A 224 2.83 2.11 -13.78
C ILE A 224 3.58 2.73 -12.59
N MET A 225 4.28 1.91 -11.80
CA MET A 225 5.11 2.38 -10.70
C MET A 225 6.23 3.28 -11.22
N ASP A 226 6.97 2.84 -12.24
CA ASP A 226 8.08 3.60 -12.83
C ASP A 226 7.61 4.90 -13.49
N MET A 227 6.43 4.91 -14.11
CA MET A 227 5.79 6.15 -14.58
C MET A 227 5.63 7.15 -13.42
N GLY A 228 5.21 6.70 -12.24
CA GLY A 228 5.14 7.54 -11.04
C GLY A 228 6.51 8.12 -10.62
N VAL A 229 7.58 7.31 -10.72
CA VAL A 229 8.96 7.77 -10.46
C VAL A 229 9.38 8.85 -11.46
N LEU A 230 9.09 8.65 -12.76
CA LEU A 230 9.43 9.59 -13.83
C LEU A 230 8.64 10.90 -13.70
N LEU A 231 7.34 10.82 -13.44
CA LEU A 231 6.50 12.00 -13.20
C LEU A 231 7.03 12.82 -12.03
N ARG A 232 7.37 12.17 -10.91
CA ARG A 232 7.97 12.85 -9.74
C ARG A 232 9.29 13.53 -10.12
N ARG A 233 10.15 12.86 -10.89
CA ARG A 233 11.42 13.43 -11.34
C ARG A 233 11.21 14.67 -12.22
N ASN A 234 10.22 14.65 -13.10
CA ASN A 234 9.89 15.79 -13.95
C ASN A 234 9.35 16.97 -13.14
N VAL A 235 8.46 16.71 -12.17
CA VAL A 235 7.97 17.75 -11.25
C VAL A 235 9.13 18.36 -10.46
N ALA A 236 10.05 17.54 -9.93
CA ALA A 236 11.21 18.03 -9.20
C ALA A 236 12.15 18.89 -10.06
N LYS A 237 12.31 18.56 -11.35
CA LYS A 237 13.12 19.36 -12.29
C LYS A 237 12.49 20.71 -12.61
N ASN A 238 11.16 20.81 -12.67
CA ASN A 238 10.46 22.05 -13.01
C ASN A 238 10.37 23.03 -11.83
N ILE A 239 10.78 22.60 -10.63
CA ILE A 239 10.85 23.42 -9.42
C ILE A 239 12.23 24.09 -9.26
N GLN A 240 13.28 23.52 -9.87
CA GLN A 240 14.63 24.10 -9.94
C GLN A 240 14.74 25.09 -11.09
#